data_AF-A0A1L3J5C6-F1
#
_entry.id   AF-A0A1L3J5C6-F1
#
_cell.length_a   1.000
_cell.length_b   1.000
_cell.length_c   1.000
_cell.angle_alpha   90.00
_cell.angle_beta   90.00
_cell.angle_gamma   90.00
#
_symmetry.space_group_name_H-M   'P 1'
#
loop_
_entity.id
_entity.type
_entity.pdbx_description
1 polymer ?
#
loop_
_entity_poly.entity_id
_entity_poly.type
_entity_poly.pdbx_seq_one_letter_code
_entity_poly.pdbx_strand_id
1 'polypeptide(L)'
;MLKLTLKPTDMRLFKSIIIFSILISACEISAQETEPMKYENSEWYQIVHVAYKNGKQGEARKIINDYFKKAASEAGVSTPVMELAMNTGEYDYLYVWKLDDGLETLNWKRSPRSIKWWKAMVNIAGSEEKANEIQENYSNCVASVKTEIARSDKM
;
A
#
# COMPACT_ATOMS: atom_id res chain seq x y z
N MET A 1 -6.48 74.69 38.04
CA MET A 1 -6.17 74.61 36.59
C MET A 1 -4.77 73.99 36.45
N LEU A 2 -4.66 72.70 36.14
CA LEU A 2 -3.37 72.05 35.87
C LEU A 2 -3.49 71.33 34.52
N LYS A 3 -2.93 71.94 33.46
CA LYS A 3 -2.81 71.30 32.15
C LYS A 3 -1.63 70.34 32.21
N LEU A 4 -1.92 69.03 32.23
CA LEU A 4 -0.93 67.99 31.98
C LEU A 4 -0.40 68.17 30.55
N THR A 5 0.76 68.79 30.44
CA THR A 5 1.50 68.98 29.19
C THR A 5 2.57 67.90 29.14
N LEU A 6 2.34 66.87 28.32
CA LEU A 6 3.32 65.81 28.05
C LEU A 6 4.51 66.42 27.31
N LYS A 7 5.73 66.08 27.74
CA LYS A 7 6.96 66.60 27.11
C LYS A 7 7.16 65.95 25.73
N PRO A 8 7.80 66.65 24.77
CA PRO A 8 7.99 66.15 23.40
C PRO A 8 8.76 64.82 23.31
N THR A 9 9.58 64.51 24.31
CA THR A 9 10.30 63.24 24.45
C THR A 9 9.35 62.07 24.78
N ASP A 10 8.34 62.29 25.62
CA ASP A 10 7.32 61.30 25.99
C ASP A 10 6.41 60.98 24.79
N MET A 11 6.20 61.97 23.92
CA MET A 11 5.40 61.85 22.70
C MET A 11 6.11 61.05 21.60
N ARG A 12 7.45 60.99 21.60
CA ARG A 12 8.25 60.13 20.70
C ARG A 12 8.25 58.68 21.18
N LEU A 13 8.37 58.45 22.49
CA LEU A 13 8.24 57.12 23.08
C LEU A 13 6.83 56.54 22.87
N PHE A 14 5.78 57.34 23.07
CA PHE A 14 4.39 56.92 22.82
C PHE A 14 4.14 56.57 21.34
N LYS A 15 4.71 57.32 20.40
CA LYS A 15 4.59 57.02 18.96
C LYS A 15 5.31 55.71 18.59
N SER A 16 6.49 55.45 19.15
CA SER A 16 7.20 54.19 18.91
C SER A 16 6.47 52.97 19.49
N ILE A 17 5.81 53.10 20.64
CA ILE A 17 5.03 52.02 21.25
C ILE A 17 3.78 51.71 20.40
N ILE A 18 3.08 52.73 19.89
CA ILE A 18 1.91 52.53 19.03
C ILE A 18 2.28 51.84 17.71
N ILE A 19 3.41 52.22 17.10
CA ILE A 19 3.89 51.59 15.85
C ILE A 19 4.29 50.13 16.10
N PHE A 20 4.88 49.82 17.24
CA PHE A 20 5.24 48.44 17.59
C PHE A 20 4.02 47.55 17.87
N SER A 21 2.96 48.09 18.49
CA SER A 21 1.69 47.36 18.68
C SER A 21 0.92 47.09 17.39
N ILE A 22 1.02 47.97 16.37
CA ILE A 22 0.37 47.75 15.06
C ILE A 22 1.09 46.64 14.27
N LEU A 23 2.41 46.50 14.42
CA LEU A 23 3.21 45.47 13.72
C LEU A 23 2.98 44.05 14.26
N ILE A 24 2.59 43.89 15.53
CA ILE A 24 2.32 42.57 16.12
C ILE A 24 0.95 42.03 15.68
N SER A 25 -0.04 42.90 15.41
CA SER A 25 -1.38 42.49 14.95
C SER A 25 -1.43 42.02 13.49
N ALA A 26 -0.40 42.27 12.68
CA ALA A 26 -0.36 41.79 11.29
C ALA A 26 0.18 40.36 11.16
N CYS A 27 0.65 39.76 12.25
CA CYS A 27 1.02 38.35 12.29
C CYS A 27 -0.19 37.50 12.72
N GLU A 28 -1.31 37.64 12.01
CA GLU A 28 -2.29 36.55 11.99
C GLU A 28 -1.62 35.40 11.25
N ILE A 29 -0.96 34.52 11.99
CA ILE A 29 -0.69 33.18 11.53
C ILE A 29 -2.06 32.59 11.24
N SER A 30 -2.48 32.66 9.98
CA SER A 30 -3.64 31.92 9.49
C SER A 30 -3.27 30.45 9.61
N ALA A 31 -3.55 29.88 10.78
CA ALA A 31 -3.67 28.45 10.94
C ALA A 31 -4.93 28.07 10.16
N GLN A 32 -4.77 27.87 8.85
CA GLN A 32 -5.83 27.37 8.01
C GLN A 32 -6.21 25.99 8.57
N GLU A 33 -7.38 25.89 9.22
CA GLU A 33 -7.92 24.61 9.68
C GLU A 33 -8.00 23.70 8.47
N THR A 34 -7.11 22.72 8.42
CA THR A 34 -7.11 21.72 7.36
C THR A 34 -8.24 20.77 7.70
N GLU A 35 -9.35 20.83 6.96
CA GLU A 35 -10.44 19.88 7.16
C GLU A 35 -9.92 18.44 6.98
N PRO A 36 -10.38 17.47 7.79
CA PRO A 36 -10.02 16.08 7.60
C PRO A 36 -10.46 15.60 6.21
N MET A 37 -9.49 15.32 5.34
CA MET A 37 -9.75 14.76 4.02
C MET A 37 -9.41 13.27 3.98
N LYS A 38 -10.29 12.49 3.36
CA LYS A 38 -10.02 11.09 3.00
C LYS A 38 -9.47 11.03 1.59
N TYR A 39 -8.75 9.96 1.30
CA TYR A 39 -8.41 9.66 -0.09
C TYR A 39 -9.65 9.15 -0.82
N GLU A 40 -9.97 9.80 -1.93
CA GLU A 40 -11.07 9.42 -2.80
C GLU A 40 -10.58 8.46 -3.90
N ASN A 41 -11.36 7.43 -4.21
CA ASN A 41 -11.09 6.48 -5.30
C ASN A 41 -9.72 5.78 -5.26
N SER A 42 -9.13 5.60 -4.06
CA SER A 42 -7.87 4.87 -3.93
C SER A 42 -8.00 3.41 -4.36
N GLU A 43 -7.05 2.96 -5.17
CA GLU A 43 -6.88 1.55 -5.48
C GLU A 43 -5.85 0.93 -4.56
N TRP A 44 -6.12 -0.28 -4.08
CA TRP A 44 -5.25 -0.99 -3.16
C TRP A 44 -4.62 -2.21 -3.81
N TYR A 45 -3.38 -2.45 -3.45
CA TYR A 45 -2.54 -3.49 -4.03
C TYR A 45 -1.83 -4.27 -2.94
N GLN A 46 -1.66 -5.57 -3.16
CA GLN A 46 -0.75 -6.41 -2.40
C GLN A 46 0.48 -6.69 -3.27
N ILE A 47 1.65 -6.32 -2.78
CA ILE A 47 2.94 -6.56 -3.43
C ILE A 47 3.59 -7.75 -2.73
N VAL A 48 3.82 -8.83 -3.47
CA VAL A 48 4.42 -10.06 -2.96
C VAL A 48 5.81 -10.21 -3.57
N HIS A 49 6.82 -10.11 -2.73
CA HIS A 49 8.20 -10.39 -3.06
C HIS A 49 8.52 -11.83 -2.71
N VAL A 50 9.13 -12.56 -3.64
CA VAL A 50 9.45 -13.98 -3.46
C VAL A 50 10.93 -14.19 -3.75
N ALA A 51 11.63 -14.76 -2.77
CA ALA A 51 12.95 -15.36 -2.97
C ALA A 51 12.79 -16.88 -2.98
N TYR A 52 13.37 -17.53 -3.97
CA TYR A 52 13.42 -18.98 -4.10
C TYR A 52 14.70 -19.53 -3.48
N LYS A 53 14.67 -20.79 -3.07
CA LYS A 53 15.88 -21.52 -2.70
C LYS A 53 16.79 -21.63 -3.93
N ASN A 54 18.10 -21.73 -3.70
CA ASN A 54 19.08 -21.83 -4.79
C ASN A 54 18.71 -22.97 -5.76
N GLY A 55 18.64 -22.65 -7.05
CA GLY A 55 18.27 -23.59 -8.12
C GLY A 55 16.78 -23.95 -8.23
N LYS A 56 15.90 -23.44 -7.33
CA LYS A 56 14.47 -23.81 -7.29
C LYS A 56 13.54 -22.87 -8.04
N GLN A 57 14.02 -21.74 -8.55
CA GLN A 57 13.21 -20.80 -9.32
C GLN A 57 12.55 -21.46 -10.55
N GLY A 58 13.29 -22.27 -11.31
CA GLY A 58 12.75 -22.94 -12.50
C GLY A 58 11.60 -23.90 -12.18
N GLU A 59 11.75 -24.68 -11.11
CA GLU A 59 10.74 -25.60 -10.60
C GLU A 59 9.50 -24.86 -10.11
N ALA A 60 9.68 -23.79 -9.33
CA ALA A 60 8.58 -22.93 -8.87
C ALA A 60 7.80 -22.32 -10.04
N ARG A 61 8.49 -21.79 -11.05
CA ARG A 61 7.86 -21.19 -12.24
C ARG A 61 7.11 -22.23 -13.06
N LYS A 62 7.62 -23.46 -13.14
CA LYS A 62 6.89 -24.56 -13.77
C LYS A 62 5.57 -24.84 -13.04
N ILE A 63 5.59 -24.96 -11.70
CA ILE A 63 4.37 -25.17 -10.91
C ILE A 63 3.36 -24.01 -11.11
N ILE A 64 3.83 -22.77 -11.06
CA ILE A 64 3.00 -21.58 -11.27
C ILE A 64 2.31 -21.65 -12.64
N ASN A 65 3.06 -21.92 -13.71
CA ASN A 65 2.52 -21.91 -15.07
C ASN A 65 1.64 -23.13 -15.37
N ASP A 66 2.04 -24.32 -14.90
CA ASP A 66 1.37 -25.57 -15.22
C ASP A 66 0.10 -25.77 -14.41
N TYR A 67 0.01 -25.17 -13.21
CA TYR A 67 -1.11 -25.36 -12.28
C TYR A 67 -1.74 -24.04 -11.85
N PHE A 68 -1.00 -23.16 -11.16
CA PHE A 68 -1.62 -22.03 -10.44
C PHE A 68 -2.31 -21.03 -11.37
N LYS A 69 -1.65 -20.66 -12.48
CA LYS A 69 -2.20 -19.76 -13.49
C LYS A 69 -3.38 -20.40 -14.23
N LYS A 70 -3.32 -21.71 -14.49
CA LYS A 70 -4.44 -22.43 -15.12
C LYS A 70 -5.66 -22.48 -14.20
N ALA A 71 -5.46 -22.79 -12.91
CA ALA A 71 -6.53 -22.78 -11.94
C ALA A 71 -7.16 -21.39 -11.77
N ALA A 72 -6.35 -20.33 -11.79
CA ALA A 72 -6.85 -18.97 -11.76
C ALA A 72 -7.72 -18.66 -12.99
N SER A 73 -7.25 -19.05 -14.19
CA SER A 73 -7.99 -18.91 -15.44
C SER A 73 -9.31 -19.70 -15.43
N GLU A 74 -9.30 -20.97 -15.01
CA GLU A 74 -10.49 -21.83 -14.97
C GLU A 74 -11.51 -21.33 -13.94
N ALA A 75 -11.04 -20.85 -12.79
CA ALA A 75 -11.90 -20.31 -11.74
C ALA A 75 -12.44 -18.90 -12.04
N GLY A 76 -11.95 -18.23 -13.09
CA GLY A 76 -12.31 -16.84 -13.41
C GLY A 76 -11.95 -15.88 -12.28
N VAL A 77 -10.79 -16.10 -11.63
CA VAL A 77 -10.31 -15.25 -10.54
C VAL A 77 -9.14 -14.38 -10.99
N SER A 78 -8.97 -13.22 -10.35
CA SER A 78 -7.89 -12.28 -10.65
C SER A 78 -6.51 -12.93 -10.51
N THR A 79 -5.62 -12.63 -11.46
CA THR A 79 -4.18 -12.94 -11.42
C THR A 79 -3.40 -11.67 -11.03
N PRO A 80 -2.07 -11.74 -10.81
CA PRO A 80 -1.27 -10.52 -10.64
C PRO A 80 -1.49 -9.57 -11.82
N VAL A 81 -1.66 -8.28 -11.52
CA VAL A 81 -1.70 -7.21 -12.53
C VAL A 81 -0.30 -6.86 -13.05
N MET A 82 0.74 -7.30 -12.33
CA MET A 82 2.13 -7.15 -12.72
C MET A 82 2.97 -8.30 -12.17
N GLU A 83 3.86 -8.84 -13.00
CA GLU A 83 4.92 -9.79 -12.61
C GLU A 83 6.26 -9.23 -13.07
N LEU A 84 7.21 -9.07 -12.15
CA LEU A 84 8.56 -8.61 -12.47
C LEU A 84 9.58 -9.65 -12.02
N ALA A 85 10.45 -10.06 -12.95
CA ALA A 85 11.66 -10.81 -12.61
C ALA A 85 12.74 -9.81 -12.16
N MET A 86 13.34 -10.08 -11.01
CA MET A 86 14.32 -9.21 -10.39
C MET A 86 15.72 -9.71 -10.74
N ASN A 87 16.56 -8.85 -11.31
CA ASN A 87 17.94 -9.20 -11.66
C ASN A 87 18.95 -8.87 -10.54
N THR A 88 18.53 -8.08 -9.55
CA THR A 88 19.35 -7.64 -8.41
C THR A 88 18.47 -7.51 -7.17
N GLY A 89 19.08 -7.57 -5.98
CA GLY A 89 18.37 -7.52 -4.71
C GLY A 89 18.23 -8.90 -4.08
N GLU A 90 17.44 -9.01 -3.02
CA GLU A 90 17.29 -10.25 -2.23
C GLU A 90 16.15 -11.17 -2.72
N TYR A 91 15.32 -10.68 -3.65
CA TYR A 91 14.15 -11.39 -4.18
C TYR A 91 14.34 -11.69 -5.67
N ASP A 92 13.74 -12.78 -6.13
CA ASP A 92 13.80 -13.21 -7.53
C ASP A 92 12.60 -12.70 -8.34
N TYR A 93 11.43 -12.58 -7.69
CA TYR A 93 10.20 -12.13 -8.33
C TYR A 93 9.38 -11.21 -7.45
N LEU A 94 8.66 -10.30 -8.11
CA LEU A 94 7.63 -9.45 -7.53
C LEU A 94 6.31 -9.69 -8.25
N TYR A 95 5.23 -9.91 -7.48
CA TYR A 95 3.87 -10.03 -7.97
C TYR A 95 3.00 -8.93 -7.37
N VAL A 96 2.38 -8.10 -8.21
CA VAL A 96 1.43 -7.07 -7.77
C VAL A 96 0.02 -7.59 -7.99
N TRP A 97 -0.77 -7.65 -6.92
CA TRP A 97 -2.16 -8.06 -6.95
C TRP A 97 -3.05 -6.87 -6.64
N LYS A 98 -4.05 -6.61 -7.47
CA LYS A 98 -5.11 -5.67 -7.10
C LYS A 98 -6.00 -6.30 -6.02
N LEU A 99 -6.33 -5.52 -4.99
CA LEU A 99 -7.34 -5.90 -4.01
C LEU A 99 -8.69 -5.44 -4.55
N ASP A 100 -9.41 -6.36 -5.21
CA ASP A 100 -10.65 -6.06 -5.96
C ASP A 100 -11.73 -5.40 -5.07
N ASP A 101 -11.81 -5.81 -3.80
CA ASP A 101 -12.73 -5.24 -2.79
C ASP A 101 -12.02 -4.24 -1.85
N GLY A 102 -10.88 -3.68 -2.28
CA GLY A 102 -10.05 -2.83 -1.44
C GLY A 102 -9.54 -3.55 -0.18
N LEU A 103 -9.38 -2.81 0.92
CA LEU A 103 -8.86 -3.37 2.19
C LEU A 103 -9.79 -4.42 2.81
N GLU A 104 -11.08 -4.46 2.47
CA GLU A 104 -11.99 -5.52 2.93
C GLU A 104 -11.56 -6.91 2.46
N THR A 105 -10.79 -6.98 1.37
CA THR A 105 -10.15 -8.22 0.92
C THR A 105 -9.32 -8.89 2.04
N LEU A 106 -8.74 -8.09 2.96
CA LEU A 106 -7.88 -8.56 4.03
C LEU A 106 -8.64 -9.14 5.24
N ASN A 107 -9.96 -8.94 5.33
CA ASN A 107 -10.79 -9.42 6.43
C ASN A 107 -11.23 -10.90 6.27
N TRP A 108 -10.86 -11.55 5.17
CA TRP A 108 -11.20 -12.94 4.90
C TRP A 108 -10.14 -13.92 5.44
N LYS A 109 -10.54 -14.83 6.32
CA LYS A 109 -9.72 -16.03 6.63
C LYS A 109 -9.62 -16.98 5.42
N ARG A 110 -10.70 -17.08 4.64
CA ARG A 110 -10.79 -17.81 3.37
C ARG A 110 -11.81 -17.10 2.51
N SER A 111 -11.36 -16.46 1.43
CA SER A 111 -12.22 -15.64 0.56
C SER A 111 -12.97 -16.51 -0.47
N PRO A 112 -14.11 -16.03 -1.00
CA PRO A 112 -14.79 -16.68 -2.12
C PRO A 112 -13.86 -16.94 -3.31
N ARG A 113 -12.93 -16.00 -3.59
CA ARG A 113 -11.87 -16.13 -4.59
C ARG A 113 -10.98 -17.36 -4.33
N SER A 114 -10.48 -17.50 -3.10
CA SER A 114 -9.60 -18.63 -2.73
C SER A 114 -10.31 -19.98 -2.82
N ILE A 115 -11.61 -20.04 -2.52
CA ILE A 115 -12.42 -21.28 -2.64
C ILE A 115 -12.57 -21.68 -4.10
N LYS A 116 -12.92 -20.73 -4.98
CA LYS A 116 -13.03 -20.98 -6.43
C LYS A 116 -11.71 -21.45 -7.01
N TRP A 117 -10.61 -20.76 -6.67
CA TRP A 117 -9.26 -21.14 -7.12
C TRP A 117 -8.88 -22.54 -6.63
N TRP A 118 -9.13 -22.86 -5.35
CA TRP A 118 -8.82 -24.18 -4.80
C TRP A 118 -9.62 -25.29 -5.49
N LYS A 119 -10.91 -25.06 -5.76
CA LYS A 119 -11.73 -26.03 -6.50
C LYS A 119 -11.17 -26.31 -7.89
N ALA A 120 -10.75 -25.27 -8.61
CA ALA A 120 -10.10 -25.44 -9.92
C ALA A 120 -8.74 -26.16 -9.81
N MET A 121 -7.95 -25.84 -8.78
CA MET A 121 -6.69 -26.55 -8.49
C MET A 121 -6.91 -28.05 -8.28
N VAL A 122 -7.91 -28.43 -7.48
CA VAL A 122 -8.26 -29.84 -7.25
C VAL A 122 -8.70 -30.53 -8.54
N ASN A 123 -9.51 -29.86 -9.37
CA ASN A 123 -9.91 -30.40 -10.67
C ASN A 123 -8.70 -30.65 -11.59
N ILE A 124 -7.80 -29.68 -11.71
CA ILE A 124 -6.61 -29.76 -12.57
C ILE A 124 -5.62 -30.81 -12.04
N ALA A 125 -5.44 -30.89 -10.73
CA ALA A 125 -4.56 -31.88 -10.10
C ALA A 125 -5.14 -33.30 -10.12
N GLY A 126 -6.47 -33.42 -10.21
CA GLY A 126 -7.22 -34.68 -10.24
C GLY A 126 -7.59 -35.24 -8.87
N SER A 127 -7.06 -34.68 -7.77
CA SER A 127 -7.52 -34.96 -6.40
C SER A 127 -7.05 -33.86 -5.43
N GLU A 128 -7.60 -33.85 -4.21
CA GLU A 128 -7.20 -32.92 -3.16
C GLU A 128 -5.79 -33.24 -2.64
N GLU A 129 -5.43 -34.52 -2.54
CA GLU A 129 -4.08 -34.96 -2.15
C GLU A 129 -3.03 -34.44 -3.14
N LYS A 130 -3.28 -34.59 -4.45
CA LYS A 130 -2.36 -34.08 -5.48
C LYS A 130 -2.27 -32.56 -5.49
N ALA A 131 -3.39 -31.86 -5.28
CA ALA A 131 -3.38 -30.40 -5.18
C ALA A 131 -2.54 -29.93 -3.98
N ASN A 132 -2.64 -30.63 -2.85
CA ASN A 132 -1.82 -30.36 -1.66
C ASN A 132 -0.33 -30.67 -1.91
N GLU A 133 0.00 -31.78 -2.58
CA GLU A 133 1.38 -32.11 -2.95
C GLU A 133 2.00 -31.02 -3.85
N ILE A 134 1.25 -30.52 -4.84
CA ILE A 134 1.70 -29.42 -5.71
C ILE A 134 1.97 -28.14 -4.90
N GLN A 135 1.10 -27.82 -3.94
CA GLN A 135 1.28 -26.67 -3.05
C GLN A 135 2.51 -26.83 -2.13
N GLU A 136 2.72 -28.04 -1.61
CA GLU A 136 3.88 -28.37 -0.79
C GLU A 136 5.17 -28.28 -1.60
N ASN A 137 5.18 -28.81 -2.83
CA ASN A 137 6.30 -28.70 -3.76
C ASN A 137 6.65 -27.24 -4.07
N TYR A 138 5.64 -26.40 -4.32
CA TYR A 138 5.87 -24.96 -4.48
C TYR A 138 6.44 -24.32 -3.21
N SER A 139 5.85 -24.61 -2.05
CA SER A 139 6.32 -24.09 -0.76
C SER A 139 7.77 -24.49 -0.47
N ASN A 140 8.15 -25.71 -0.86
CA ASN A 140 9.51 -26.22 -0.75
C ASN A 140 10.50 -25.51 -1.67
N CYS A 141 10.04 -24.85 -2.74
CA CYS A 141 10.88 -24.02 -3.60
C CYS A 141 11.14 -22.62 -3.02
N VAL A 142 10.27 -22.13 -2.14
CA VAL A 142 10.33 -20.76 -1.61
C VAL A 142 11.29 -20.69 -0.42
N ALA A 143 12.19 -19.72 -0.44
CA ALA A 143 13.10 -19.42 0.66
C ALA A 143 12.50 -18.37 1.60
N SER A 144 11.94 -17.29 1.05
CA SER A 144 11.26 -16.25 1.82
C SER A 144 10.20 -15.54 0.99
N VAL A 145 9.23 -14.96 1.70
CA VAL A 145 8.18 -14.11 1.12
C VAL A 145 8.07 -12.85 1.96
N LYS A 146 8.04 -11.69 1.30
CA LYS A 146 7.66 -10.42 1.94
C LYS A 146 6.41 -9.89 1.26
N THR A 147 5.42 -9.52 2.06
CA THR A 147 4.17 -8.94 1.57
C THR A 147 4.06 -7.49 2.05
N GLU A 148 3.69 -6.60 1.13
CA GLU A 148 3.41 -5.20 1.41
C GLU A 148 2.04 -4.82 0.86
N ILE A 149 1.38 -3.86 1.51
CA ILE A 149 0.14 -3.27 1.02
C ILE A 149 0.47 -1.88 0.49
N ALA A 150 0.11 -1.62 -0.76
CA ALA A 150 0.33 -0.37 -1.44
C ALA A 150 -1.01 0.25 -1.86
N ARG A 151 -1.00 1.57 -1.97
CA ARG A 151 -2.15 2.37 -2.43
C ARG A 151 -1.71 3.16 -3.65
N SER A 152 -2.54 3.19 -4.68
CA SER A 152 -2.37 4.10 -5.80
C SER A 152 -3.52 5.09 -5.81
N ASP A 153 -3.17 6.36 -5.99
CA ASP A 153 -4.12 7.39 -6.35
C ASP A 153 -4.24 7.44 -7.87
N LYS A 154 -5.46 7.56 -8.39
CA LYS A 154 -5.62 7.94 -9.79
C LYS A 154 -5.16 9.40 -9.90
N MET A 155 -4.09 9.62 -10.66
CA MET A 155 -3.67 10.96 -11.07
C MET A 155 -4.72 11.61 -11.96
#